data_AF-A0A175W2C8-F1
#
_entry.id   AF-A0A175W2C8-F1
#
_cell.length_a   1.000
_cell.length_b   1.000
_cell.length_c   1.000
_cell.angle_alpha   90.00
_cell.angle_beta   90.00
_cell.angle_gamma   90.00
#
_symmetry.space_group_name_H-M   'P 1'
#
loop_
_entity.id
_entity.type
_entity.pdbx_description
1 polymer ?
#
loop_
_entity_poly.entity_id
_entity_poly.type
_entity_poly.pdbx_seq_one_letter_code
_entity_poly.pdbx_strand_id
1 'polypeptide(L)'
;MSFASQNGGGGTDSDISAAQPTMLGPVSPEPSSAIAADPAADVDTEPSFPTRKMPEPKLCGVCGAQPGKYKCPRCSMPYCSVPCNKQHKENHPPDQPKPQPSPAAQQATEPSNNDPYAILLDHRQTFARLFEKYPSLPAELIRIQQTTLPPSSDGLPIPGLNNNKNKQTTWTRDVGLRKGAAALRKARTDPSETGDGVREFCELVLFLLSKQKEGGAEVVDRVREEVAAEEMGVIERLLREEGG
;
A
#
# COMPACT_ATOMS: atom_id res chain seq x y z
N MET A 1 56.76 0.03 -12.94
CA MET A 1 55.67 -0.91 -12.66
C MET A 1 54.39 -0.25 -13.15
N SER A 2 53.99 -0.35 -14.43
CA SER A 2 54.20 -1.43 -15.42
C SER A 2 53.58 -2.74 -14.90
N PHE A 3 52.61 -3.39 -15.53
CA PHE A 3 52.11 -3.39 -16.93
C PHE A 3 50.56 -3.34 -16.90
N ALA A 4 49.79 -2.76 -17.83
CA ALA A 4 49.69 -2.83 -19.30
C ALA A 4 48.90 -4.05 -19.85
N SER A 5 47.70 -3.76 -20.36
CA SER A 5 46.86 -4.44 -21.38
C SER A 5 46.68 -5.97 -21.43
N GLN A 6 45.42 -6.39 -21.63
CA GLN A 6 45.02 -7.15 -22.83
C GLN A 6 43.50 -7.10 -23.08
N ASN A 7 43.10 -7.35 -24.33
CA ASN A 7 41.74 -7.21 -24.87
C ASN A 7 41.38 -8.47 -25.68
N GLY A 8 40.09 -8.82 -25.77
CA GLY A 8 39.58 -9.85 -26.69
C GLY A 8 38.51 -10.78 -26.05
N GLY A 9 37.51 -11.27 -26.79
CA GLY A 9 37.16 -10.97 -28.18
C GLY A 9 36.07 -11.91 -28.74
N GLY A 10 35.43 -11.54 -29.85
CA GLY A 10 34.37 -12.30 -30.54
C GLY A 10 32.98 -12.18 -29.88
N GLY A 11 31.85 -12.12 -30.60
CA GLY A 11 31.64 -11.89 -32.04
C GLY A 11 31.14 -13.11 -32.84
N THR A 12 29.86 -13.07 -33.24
CA THR A 12 29.29 -13.65 -34.47
C THR A 12 27.99 -12.93 -34.81
N ASP A 13 27.81 -12.55 -36.08
CA ASP A 13 26.56 -12.00 -36.62
C ASP A 13 25.65 -13.12 -37.16
N SER A 14 24.35 -12.86 -37.34
CA SER A 14 23.39 -13.79 -37.99
C SER A 14 22.07 -13.10 -38.35
N ASP A 15 21.88 -12.80 -39.63
CA ASP A 15 20.62 -12.31 -40.20
C ASP A 15 19.41 -13.23 -39.94
N ILE A 16 18.23 -12.61 -39.78
CA ILE A 16 17.00 -13.18 -40.34
C ILE A 16 16.08 -12.05 -40.83
N SER A 17 15.32 -12.32 -41.89
CA SER A 17 14.87 -11.26 -42.81
C SER A 17 13.38 -11.26 -43.13
N ALA A 18 12.86 -10.04 -43.32
CA ALA A 18 11.72 -9.62 -44.14
C ALA A 18 10.27 -10.04 -43.80
N ALA A 19 9.42 -9.00 -43.92
CA ALA A 19 7.98 -8.96 -44.25
C ALA A 19 6.96 -8.91 -43.10
N GLN A 20 5.89 -8.10 -43.14
CA GLN A 20 5.49 -6.91 -43.93
C GLN A 20 4.27 -6.26 -43.21
N PRO A 21 4.00 -4.94 -43.30
CA PRO A 21 2.98 -4.27 -42.46
C PRO A 21 1.62 -4.06 -43.15
N THR A 22 0.53 -3.98 -42.35
CA THR A 22 -0.85 -3.77 -42.85
C THR A 22 -1.65 -2.73 -42.04
N MET A 23 -1.68 -1.50 -42.57
CA MET A 23 -2.84 -0.61 -42.75
C MET A 23 -3.77 -0.16 -41.59
N LEU A 24 -3.85 1.18 -41.44
CA LEU A 24 -5.05 2.02 -41.16
C LEU A 24 -5.74 1.91 -39.78
N GLY A 25 -6.17 3.01 -39.12
CA GLY A 25 -6.03 4.45 -39.46
C GLY A 25 -6.74 5.36 -38.42
N PRO A 26 -6.49 6.69 -38.42
CA PRO A 26 -7.03 7.63 -37.43
C PRO A 26 -8.30 8.38 -37.87
N VAL A 27 -9.03 8.98 -36.92
CA VAL A 27 -10.09 9.98 -37.16
C VAL A 27 -9.97 11.12 -36.14
N SER A 28 -10.23 12.36 -36.57
CA SER A 28 -10.09 13.60 -35.77
C SER A 28 -11.41 14.39 -35.69
N PRO A 29 -11.53 15.39 -34.79
CA PRO A 29 -12.80 16.04 -34.45
C PRO A 29 -13.05 17.38 -35.18
N GLU A 30 -14.31 17.84 -35.17
CA GLU A 30 -14.71 19.22 -35.52
C GLU A 30 -15.79 19.77 -34.55
N PRO A 31 -15.77 21.07 -34.20
CA PRO A 31 -16.81 21.75 -33.42
C PRO A 31 -17.54 22.88 -34.19
N SER A 32 -18.82 23.16 -33.89
CA SER A 32 -19.44 24.52 -33.89
C SER A 32 -20.97 24.54 -33.79
N SER A 33 -21.52 25.49 -33.00
CA SER A 33 -22.63 26.42 -33.36
C SER A 33 -23.11 27.21 -32.12
N ALA A 34 -23.64 28.42 -32.29
CA ALA A 34 -24.01 29.33 -31.20
C ALA A 34 -25.26 30.20 -31.50
N ILE A 35 -26.00 30.58 -30.45
CA ILE A 35 -27.15 31.53 -30.39
C ILE A 35 -27.13 32.08 -28.93
N ALA A 36 -26.97 33.38 -28.58
CA ALA A 36 -27.84 34.56 -28.74
C ALA A 36 -29.27 34.35 -28.17
N ALA A 37 -29.93 35.24 -27.40
CA ALA A 37 -29.65 36.53 -26.72
C ALA A 37 -30.65 36.66 -25.51
N ASP A 38 -30.93 37.73 -24.74
CA ASP A 38 -30.52 39.17 -24.66
C ASP A 38 -30.83 39.70 -23.21
N PRO A 39 -30.54 40.97 -22.80
CA PRO A 39 -30.51 41.39 -21.37
C PRO A 39 -31.64 42.35 -20.89
N ALA A 40 -31.74 42.60 -19.56
CA ALA A 40 -31.99 43.91 -18.88
C ALA A 40 -32.40 43.78 -17.38
N ALA A 41 -32.44 44.93 -16.69
CA ALA A 41 -33.08 45.25 -15.40
C ALA A 41 -32.33 44.98 -14.06
N ASP A 42 -31.89 46.11 -13.48
CA ASP A 42 -31.47 46.48 -12.13
C ASP A 42 -32.17 45.80 -10.92
N VAL A 43 -31.44 45.69 -9.80
CA VAL A 43 -31.68 46.47 -8.55
C VAL A 43 -30.64 46.10 -7.46
N ASP A 44 -30.22 47.09 -6.65
CA ASP A 44 -29.32 46.95 -5.49
C ASP A 44 -29.73 45.88 -4.46
N THR A 45 -28.73 45.28 -3.78
CA THR A 45 -28.68 45.13 -2.31
C THR A 45 -27.31 44.61 -1.84
N GLU A 46 -26.80 45.18 -0.75
CA GLU A 46 -25.49 44.87 -0.12
C GLU A 46 -25.49 43.54 0.72
N PRO A 47 -24.34 43.06 1.26
CA PRO A 47 -24.10 41.63 1.42
C PRO A 47 -24.75 40.98 2.65
N SER A 48 -25.24 39.74 2.47
CA SER A 48 -25.74 38.90 3.56
C SER A 48 -25.16 37.49 3.51
N PHE A 49 -24.64 37.03 4.65
CA PHE A 49 -23.96 35.73 4.78
C PHE A 49 -24.97 34.56 4.76
N PRO A 50 -24.69 33.45 4.04
CA PRO A 50 -25.63 32.33 3.92
C PRO A 50 -25.79 31.57 5.25
N THR A 51 -26.90 31.84 5.94
CA THR A 51 -27.29 31.16 7.18
C THR A 51 -27.62 29.69 6.94
N ARG A 52 -26.71 28.80 7.34
CA ARG A 52 -26.89 27.35 7.21
C ARG A 52 -28.01 26.86 8.14
N LYS A 53 -29.13 26.41 7.55
CA LYS A 53 -30.27 25.82 8.28
C LYS A 53 -29.81 24.61 9.09
N MET A 54 -29.98 24.66 10.41
CA MET A 54 -29.70 23.51 11.29
C MET A 54 -30.80 22.45 11.18
N PRO A 55 -30.46 21.14 11.24
CA PRO A 55 -31.45 20.07 11.28
C PRO A 55 -32.15 20.01 12.65
N GLU A 56 -33.37 19.48 12.68
CA GLU A 56 -34.22 19.45 13.88
C GLU A 56 -33.58 18.68 15.06
N PRO A 57 -33.77 19.15 16.30
CA PRO A 57 -33.19 18.54 17.49
C PRO A 57 -33.94 17.25 17.85
N LYS A 58 -33.37 16.10 17.49
CA LYS A 58 -33.92 14.77 17.83
C LYS A 58 -34.19 14.66 19.33
N LEU A 59 -35.41 14.29 19.67
CA LEU A 59 -35.88 14.09 21.05
C LEU A 59 -35.11 12.96 21.75
N CYS A 60 -35.07 13.01 23.08
CA CYS A 60 -34.47 11.99 23.93
C CYS A 60 -35.17 10.63 23.72
N GLY A 61 -34.42 9.63 23.22
CA GLY A 61 -34.92 8.27 22.97
C GLY A 61 -35.24 7.44 24.23
N VAL A 62 -35.30 8.08 25.39
CA VAL A 62 -35.55 7.48 26.70
C VAL A 62 -36.81 8.05 27.38
N CYS A 63 -37.12 9.33 27.15
CA CYS A 63 -38.25 10.00 27.79
C CYS A 63 -39.15 10.83 26.84
N GLY A 64 -38.74 11.06 25.59
CA GLY A 64 -39.47 11.86 24.59
C GLY A 64 -39.58 13.37 24.89
N ALA A 65 -39.66 13.78 26.14
CA ALA A 65 -40.09 15.11 26.57
C ALA A 65 -39.09 16.27 26.35
N GLN A 66 -37.85 15.98 25.96
CA GLN A 66 -36.77 16.97 25.82
C GLN A 66 -35.81 16.63 24.67
N PRO A 67 -35.18 17.61 24.02
CA PRO A 67 -34.17 17.37 22.99
C PRO A 67 -32.94 16.64 23.54
N GLY A 68 -32.36 15.75 22.76
CA GLY A 68 -31.21 14.94 23.15
C GLY A 68 -29.88 15.71 23.13
N LYS A 69 -29.56 16.39 24.22
CA LYS A 69 -28.32 17.17 24.42
C LYS A 69 -27.03 16.34 24.27
N TYR A 70 -27.10 15.03 24.45
CA TYR A 70 -25.95 14.11 24.38
C TYR A 70 -26.28 12.85 23.56
N LYS A 71 -25.26 12.09 23.15
CA LYS A 71 -25.41 10.84 22.38
C LYS A 71 -24.71 9.68 23.08
N CYS A 72 -25.28 8.48 23.03
CA CYS A 72 -24.66 7.29 23.61
C CYS A 72 -23.49 6.79 22.74
N PRO A 73 -22.28 6.54 23.28
CA PRO A 73 -21.15 6.04 22.49
C PRO A 73 -21.29 4.57 22.05
N ARG A 74 -22.27 3.82 22.58
CA ARG A 74 -22.52 2.41 22.22
C ARG A 74 -23.45 2.26 21.01
N CYS A 75 -24.47 3.12 20.89
CA CYS A 75 -25.55 2.97 19.90
C CYS A 75 -25.97 4.29 19.21
N SER A 76 -25.28 5.40 19.46
CA SER A 76 -25.60 6.76 18.95
C SER A 76 -26.97 7.34 19.35
N MET A 77 -27.74 6.68 20.22
CA MET A 77 -29.05 7.17 20.68
C MET A 77 -28.93 8.55 21.37
N PRO A 78 -29.78 9.53 21.03
CA PRO A 78 -29.83 10.84 21.69
C PRO A 78 -30.51 10.76 23.07
N TYR A 79 -29.93 11.39 24.09
CA TYR A 79 -30.50 11.50 25.44
C TYR A 79 -30.34 12.91 26.03
N CYS A 80 -31.29 13.36 26.84
CA CYS A 80 -31.30 14.73 27.39
C CYS A 80 -30.45 14.91 28.65
N SER A 81 -30.38 13.90 29.53
CA SER A 81 -29.82 14.05 30.88
C SER A 81 -29.19 12.77 31.45
N VAL A 82 -28.46 12.89 32.56
CA VAL A 82 -27.79 11.78 33.26
C VAL A 82 -28.73 10.64 33.70
N PRO A 83 -29.93 10.87 34.27
CA PRO A 83 -30.85 9.76 34.58
C PRO A 83 -31.30 9.00 33.32
N CYS A 84 -31.49 9.69 32.19
CA CYS A 84 -31.78 9.02 30.92
C CYS A 84 -30.60 8.14 30.44
N ASN A 85 -29.35 8.58 30.66
CA ASN A 85 -28.16 7.77 30.39
C ASN A 85 -28.11 6.49 31.26
N LYS A 86 -28.49 6.58 32.55
CA LYS A 86 -28.60 5.40 33.43
C LYS A 86 -29.67 4.42 32.95
N GLN A 87 -30.90 4.90 32.75
CA GLN A 87 -32.02 4.09 32.22
C GLN A 87 -31.65 3.40 30.90
N HIS A 88 -30.98 4.12 30.00
CA HIS A 88 -30.50 3.61 28.72
C HIS A 88 -29.34 2.61 28.82
N LYS A 89 -28.51 2.68 29.87
CA LYS A 89 -27.44 1.70 30.13
C LYS A 89 -27.99 0.40 30.72
N GLU A 90 -28.98 0.49 31.60
CA GLU A 90 -29.62 -0.66 32.25
C GLU A 90 -30.57 -1.40 31.29
N ASN A 91 -31.33 -0.66 30.48
CA ASN A 91 -32.16 -1.20 29.40
C ASN A 91 -31.48 -1.02 28.02
N HIS A 92 -30.15 -1.14 27.96
CA HIS A 92 -29.47 -1.18 26.66
C HIS A 92 -29.80 -2.51 26.00
N PRO A 93 -30.36 -2.55 24.77
CA PRO A 93 -30.51 -3.82 24.07
C PRO A 93 -29.12 -4.47 23.95
N PRO A 94 -28.99 -5.80 24.19
CA PRO A 94 -27.72 -6.47 23.99
C PRO A 94 -27.22 -6.19 22.57
N ASP A 95 -25.90 -6.10 22.37
CA ASP A 95 -25.33 -5.84 21.04
C ASP A 95 -25.96 -6.78 20.03
N GLN A 96 -26.79 -6.25 19.13
CA GLN A 96 -26.99 -6.91 17.84
C GLN A 96 -25.58 -7.04 17.27
N PRO A 97 -25.10 -8.27 16.97
CA PRO A 97 -23.72 -8.48 16.59
C PRO A 97 -23.44 -7.60 15.38
N LYS A 98 -22.61 -6.56 15.59
CA LYS A 98 -22.41 -5.45 14.65
C LYS A 98 -22.24 -6.08 13.27
N PRO A 99 -23.17 -5.82 12.32
CA PRO A 99 -23.42 -6.71 11.20
C PRO A 99 -22.10 -7.08 10.56
N GLN A 100 -21.78 -8.38 10.64
CA GLN A 100 -20.46 -8.93 10.31
C GLN A 100 -20.01 -8.27 9.01
N PRO A 101 -18.90 -7.52 8.99
CA PRO A 101 -18.57 -6.68 7.85
C PRO A 101 -18.47 -7.58 6.63
N SER A 102 -19.44 -7.46 5.73
CA SER A 102 -19.54 -8.35 4.57
C SER A 102 -18.21 -8.32 3.81
N PRO A 103 -17.81 -9.44 3.19
CA PRO A 103 -16.72 -9.47 2.20
C PRO A 103 -17.14 -8.70 0.93
N ALA A 104 -17.24 -7.39 1.11
CA ALA A 104 -17.76 -6.33 0.24
C ALA A 104 -17.08 -4.99 0.61
N ALA A 105 -16.49 -4.89 1.81
CA ALA A 105 -15.38 -3.98 2.10
C ALA A 105 -14.01 -4.59 1.72
N GLN A 106 -13.97 -5.58 0.81
CA GLN A 106 -12.85 -5.70 -0.12
C GLN A 106 -12.92 -4.57 -1.16
N GLN A 107 -12.76 -3.34 -0.65
CA GLN A 107 -11.80 -2.45 -1.27
C GLN A 107 -10.45 -3.16 -0.96
N ALA A 108 -9.79 -3.81 -1.91
CA ALA A 108 -9.63 -3.33 -3.28
C ALA A 108 -9.36 -1.82 -3.28
N THR A 109 -8.50 -1.40 -2.34
CA THR A 109 -7.35 -0.60 -2.73
C THR A 109 -6.81 -1.26 -4.00
N GLU A 110 -7.03 -0.61 -5.15
CA GLU A 110 -6.32 -0.96 -6.36
C GLU A 110 -4.82 -1.04 -6.03
N PRO A 111 -4.03 -1.93 -6.65
CA PRO A 111 -2.62 -2.02 -6.36
C PRO A 111 -1.97 -0.68 -6.70
N SER A 112 -1.79 0.17 -5.67
CA SER A 112 -0.92 1.33 -5.73
C SER A 112 0.42 0.78 -6.19
N ASN A 113 0.82 1.18 -7.40
CA ASN A 113 1.74 0.44 -8.26
C ASN A 113 3.22 0.61 -7.83
N ASN A 114 3.43 0.47 -6.53
CA ASN A 114 4.53 0.97 -5.71
C ASN A 114 4.74 0.12 -4.44
N ASP A 115 3.94 -0.93 -4.18
CA ASP A 115 4.28 -1.89 -3.11
C ASP A 115 5.45 -2.78 -3.59
N PRO A 116 6.64 -2.68 -2.96
CA PRO A 116 7.81 -3.46 -3.35
C PRO A 116 7.69 -4.95 -3.00
N TYR A 117 6.61 -5.39 -2.35
CA TYR A 117 6.36 -6.80 -1.99
C TYR A 117 5.20 -7.43 -2.80
N ALA A 118 4.56 -6.69 -3.71
CA ALA A 118 3.41 -7.18 -4.49
C ALA A 118 3.72 -8.49 -5.24
N ILE A 119 4.92 -8.63 -5.82
CA ILE A 119 5.35 -9.82 -6.55
C ILE A 119 5.30 -11.12 -5.73
N LEU A 120 5.35 -11.03 -4.39
CA LEU A 120 5.24 -12.19 -3.51
C LEU A 120 3.82 -12.78 -3.51
N LEU A 121 2.79 -11.96 -3.77
CA LEU A 121 1.39 -12.37 -3.88
C LEU A 121 1.09 -13.01 -5.24
N ASP A 122 1.65 -12.48 -6.32
CA ASP A 122 1.56 -13.07 -7.66
C ASP A 122 2.12 -14.49 -7.68
N HIS A 123 3.26 -14.69 -7.02
CA HIS A 123 3.94 -15.98 -6.87
C HIS A 123 3.43 -16.84 -5.69
N ARG A 124 2.21 -16.60 -5.18
CA ARG A 124 1.58 -17.39 -4.10
C ARG A 124 1.64 -18.92 -4.31
N GLN A 125 1.58 -19.39 -5.56
CA GLN A 125 1.65 -20.82 -5.89
C GLN A 125 3.05 -21.41 -5.68
N THR A 126 4.11 -20.61 -5.82
CA THR A 126 5.48 -21.03 -5.50
C THR A 126 5.64 -21.19 -3.99
N PHE A 127 5.09 -20.27 -3.20
CA PHE A 127 5.05 -20.38 -1.74
C PHE A 127 4.19 -21.54 -1.25
N ALA A 128 3.04 -21.82 -1.89
CA ALA A 128 2.22 -22.99 -1.56
C ALA A 128 3.01 -24.30 -1.68
N ARG A 129 3.68 -24.52 -2.82
CA ARG A 129 4.56 -25.69 -3.05
C ARG A 129 5.72 -25.77 -2.04
N LEU A 130 6.26 -24.63 -1.62
CA LEU A 130 7.31 -24.59 -0.60
C LEU A 130 6.79 -25.01 0.78
N PHE A 131 5.56 -24.63 1.15
CA PHE A 131 4.93 -25.05 2.40
C PHE A 131 4.41 -26.50 2.35
N GLU A 132 4.04 -27.01 1.18
CA GLU A 132 3.75 -28.44 0.95
C GLU A 132 5.02 -29.30 1.10
N LYS A 133 6.16 -28.81 0.58
CA LYS A 133 7.48 -29.44 0.74
C LYS A 133 8.00 -29.37 2.18
N TYR A 134 7.71 -28.29 2.90
CA TYR A 134 8.21 -28.04 4.26
C TYR A 134 7.08 -27.73 5.25
N PRO A 135 6.34 -28.74 5.74
CA PRO A 135 5.17 -28.53 6.60
C PRO A 135 5.47 -27.87 7.96
N SER A 136 6.71 -27.93 8.44
CA SER A 136 7.17 -27.23 9.65
C SER A 136 7.45 -25.74 9.43
N LEU A 137 7.71 -25.31 8.19
CA LEU A 137 8.20 -23.97 7.86
C LEU A 137 7.25 -22.84 8.30
N PRO A 138 5.92 -22.92 8.11
CA PRO A 138 4.99 -21.88 8.58
C PRO A 138 5.09 -21.63 10.10
N ALA A 139 5.25 -22.69 10.89
CA ALA A 139 5.37 -22.58 12.35
C ALA A 139 6.70 -21.93 12.78
N GLU A 140 7.80 -22.19 12.05
CA GLU A 140 9.08 -21.52 12.30
C GLU A 140 9.03 -20.04 11.91
N LEU A 141 8.45 -19.70 10.76
CA LEU A 141 8.28 -18.31 10.31
C LEU A 141 7.41 -17.50 11.29
N ILE A 142 6.31 -18.08 11.80
CA ILE A 142 5.47 -17.46 12.84
C ILE A 142 6.29 -17.25 14.13
N ARG A 143 7.11 -18.23 14.55
CA ARG A 143 7.97 -18.10 15.73
C ARG A 143 8.99 -16.97 15.56
N ILE A 144 9.64 -16.87 14.40
CA ILE A 144 10.57 -15.78 14.06
C ILE A 144 9.84 -14.44 14.10
N GLN A 145 8.66 -14.33 13.48
CA GLN A 145 7.83 -13.13 13.51
C GLN A 145 7.50 -12.70 14.94
N GLN A 146 7.10 -13.63 15.82
CA GLN A 146 6.81 -13.35 17.23
C GLN A 146 8.00 -12.75 17.98
N THR A 147 9.26 -13.09 17.63
CA THR A 147 10.43 -12.43 18.24
C THR A 147 10.63 -10.97 17.85
N THR A 148 10.00 -10.50 16.75
CA THR A 148 10.02 -9.08 16.36
C THR A 148 9.01 -8.22 17.12
N LEU A 149 7.93 -8.83 17.60
CA LEU A 149 6.83 -8.14 18.26
C LEU A 149 7.27 -7.62 19.66
N PRO A 150 6.56 -6.64 20.23
CA PRO A 150 6.69 -6.35 21.66
C PRO A 150 6.29 -7.60 22.46
N PRO A 151 6.93 -7.88 23.62
CA PRO A 151 6.37 -8.83 24.55
C PRO A 151 4.99 -8.34 24.99
N SER A 152 3.99 -9.23 25.04
CA SER A 152 2.60 -8.93 25.41
C SER A 152 2.43 -8.68 26.92
N SER A 153 3.32 -7.90 27.53
CA SER A 153 3.24 -7.51 28.92
C SER A 153 2.28 -6.33 29.08
N ASP A 154 1.11 -6.58 29.67
CA ASP A 154 0.15 -5.54 30.10
C ASP A 154 0.67 -4.61 31.23
N GLY A 155 1.98 -4.64 31.48
CA GLY A 155 2.69 -3.69 32.33
C GLY A 155 2.97 -2.39 31.58
N LEU A 156 2.07 -1.42 31.70
CA LEU A 156 2.36 -0.02 31.40
C LEU A 156 3.70 0.39 32.10
N PRO A 157 4.63 1.07 31.42
CA PRO A 157 5.88 1.51 32.05
C PRO A 157 5.57 2.53 33.16
N ILE A 158 5.68 2.12 34.43
CA ILE A 158 5.44 2.99 35.59
C ILE A 158 6.58 4.02 35.67
N PRO A 159 6.34 5.33 35.40
CA PRO A 159 7.40 6.32 35.45
C PRO A 159 7.69 6.66 36.92
N GLY A 160 8.83 6.20 37.45
CA GLY A 160 9.28 6.58 38.80
C GLY A 160 10.08 5.54 39.58
N LEU A 161 10.06 4.25 39.22
CA LEU A 161 10.87 3.24 39.92
C LEU A 161 12.33 3.29 39.46
N ASN A 162 13.13 4.03 40.21
CA ASN A 162 14.56 4.31 39.95
C ASN A 162 15.48 3.11 40.25
N ASN A 163 15.27 1.97 39.60
CA ASN A 163 15.95 0.72 39.94
C ASN A 163 17.23 0.48 39.12
N ASN A 164 18.34 0.97 39.66
CA ASN A 164 19.70 0.75 39.15
C ASN A 164 20.04 -0.76 39.02
N LYS A 165 20.99 -1.10 38.13
CA LYS A 165 21.62 -2.42 37.89
C LYS A 165 20.97 -3.43 36.92
N ASN A 166 19.82 -3.17 36.27
CA ASN A 166 19.29 -4.15 35.28
C ASN A 166 19.13 -3.59 33.86
N LYS A 167 19.77 -4.22 32.88
CA LYS A 167 19.79 -3.81 31.46
C LYS A 167 18.54 -4.26 30.69
N GLN A 168 17.37 -4.12 31.32
CA GLN A 168 16.07 -4.35 30.71
C GLN A 168 15.77 -3.19 29.74
N THR A 169 16.36 -3.24 28.54
CA THR A 169 16.10 -2.27 27.48
C THR A 169 14.61 -2.32 27.12
N THR A 170 13.91 -1.20 27.33
CA THR A 170 12.55 -0.97 26.83
C THR A 170 12.46 -1.44 25.38
N TRP A 171 11.41 -2.20 25.03
CA TRP A 171 11.26 -2.69 23.67
C TRP A 171 11.11 -1.51 22.70
N THR A 172 11.83 -1.57 21.59
CA THR A 172 11.71 -0.66 20.44
C THR A 172 11.64 -1.48 19.16
N ARG A 173 11.20 -0.85 18.06
CA ARG A 173 11.18 -1.46 16.73
C ARG A 173 12.55 -2.04 16.35
N ASP A 174 13.64 -1.33 16.65
CA ASP A 174 15.02 -1.77 16.44
C ASP A 174 15.40 -3.00 17.28
N VAL A 175 14.99 -3.05 18.54
CA VAL A 175 15.22 -4.22 19.41
C VAL A 175 14.44 -5.43 18.89
N GLY A 176 13.20 -5.24 18.45
CA GLY A 176 12.40 -6.27 17.78
C GLY A 176 13.07 -6.76 16.50
N LEU A 177 13.48 -5.86 15.61
CA LEU A 177 14.14 -6.20 14.35
C LEU A 177 15.47 -6.94 14.56
N ARG A 178 16.28 -6.54 15.55
CA ARG A 178 17.51 -7.26 15.92
C ARG A 178 17.23 -8.66 16.45
N LYS A 179 16.17 -8.84 17.27
CA LYS A 179 15.73 -10.15 17.75
C LYS A 179 15.27 -11.06 16.60
N GLY A 180 14.42 -10.54 15.71
CA GLY A 180 13.99 -11.25 14.50
C GLY A 180 15.15 -11.64 13.59
N ALA A 181 16.09 -10.73 13.34
CA ALA A 181 17.29 -11.02 12.55
C ALA A 181 18.18 -12.10 13.20
N ALA A 182 18.28 -12.14 14.53
CA ALA A 182 18.99 -13.20 15.25
C ALA A 182 18.25 -14.54 15.20
N ALA A 183 16.92 -14.55 15.35
CA ALA A 183 16.09 -15.75 15.22
C ALA A 183 16.14 -16.33 13.79
N LEU A 184 16.01 -15.49 12.77
CA LEU A 184 16.11 -15.87 11.36
C LEU A 184 17.51 -16.42 11.02
N ARG A 185 18.57 -15.80 11.52
CA ARG A 185 19.94 -16.33 11.39
C ARG A 185 20.06 -17.73 12.01
N LYS A 186 19.56 -17.92 13.24
CA LYS A 186 19.58 -19.22 13.92
C LYS A 186 18.86 -20.30 13.10
N ALA A 187 17.65 -19.99 12.60
CA ALA A 187 16.87 -20.92 11.79
C ALA A 187 17.56 -21.25 10.45
N ARG A 188 18.17 -20.27 9.77
CA ARG A 188 18.96 -20.51 8.55
C ARG A 188 20.21 -21.37 8.78
N THR A 189 20.76 -21.38 9.99
CA THR A 189 21.91 -22.24 10.37
C THR A 189 21.51 -23.61 10.92
N ASP A 190 20.21 -23.91 11.04
CA ASP A 190 19.75 -25.20 11.55
C ASP A 190 19.95 -26.32 10.50
N PRO A 191 20.48 -27.50 10.88
CA PRO A 191 20.75 -28.60 9.96
C PRO A 191 19.53 -29.50 9.68
N SER A 192 18.36 -29.19 10.24
CA SER A 192 17.12 -29.91 9.93
C SER A 192 16.48 -29.43 8.62
N GLU A 193 15.55 -30.24 8.12
CA GLU A 193 14.63 -29.94 7.02
C GLU A 193 13.87 -28.60 7.21
N THR A 194 13.58 -28.21 8.45
CA THR A 194 13.01 -26.89 8.76
C THR A 194 13.98 -25.75 8.43
N GLY A 195 15.27 -25.96 8.68
CA GLY A 195 16.34 -25.03 8.29
C GLY A 195 16.47 -24.90 6.77
N ASP A 196 16.34 -26.00 6.02
CA ASP A 196 16.30 -25.97 4.55
C ASP A 196 15.10 -25.19 4.03
N GLY A 197 13.91 -25.40 4.60
CA GLY A 197 12.73 -24.60 4.27
C GLY A 197 12.94 -23.10 4.51
N VAL A 198 13.64 -22.71 5.58
CA VAL A 198 13.96 -21.30 5.86
C VAL A 198 15.05 -20.76 4.90
N ARG A 199 16.00 -21.59 4.45
CA ARG A 199 16.96 -21.25 3.39
C ARG A 199 16.24 -20.98 2.06
N GLU A 200 15.48 -21.95 1.56
CA GLU A 200 14.73 -21.82 0.29
C GLU A 200 13.69 -20.70 0.33
N PHE A 201 13.00 -20.47 1.46
CA PHE A 201 12.09 -19.32 1.61
C PHE A 201 12.82 -17.98 1.46
N CYS A 202 13.98 -17.82 2.10
CA CYS A 202 14.77 -16.60 2.01
C CYS A 202 15.29 -16.38 0.58
N GLU A 203 15.74 -17.44 -0.09
CA GLU A 203 16.24 -17.39 -1.46
C GLU A 203 15.12 -17.06 -2.47
N LEU A 204 13.94 -17.68 -2.32
CA LEU A 204 12.76 -17.37 -3.13
C LEU A 204 12.30 -15.92 -2.95
N VAL A 205 12.22 -15.41 -1.72
CA VAL A 205 11.85 -14.01 -1.47
C VAL A 205 12.88 -13.05 -2.09
N LEU A 206 14.19 -13.32 -1.95
CA LEU A 206 15.23 -12.47 -2.54
C LEU A 206 15.22 -12.53 -4.08
N PHE A 207 14.98 -13.69 -4.68
CA PHE A 207 14.85 -13.86 -6.13
C PHE A 207 13.65 -13.09 -6.70
N LEU A 208 12.50 -13.13 -6.02
CA LEU A 208 11.32 -12.39 -6.47
C LEU A 208 11.51 -10.87 -6.31
N LEU A 209 12.08 -10.41 -5.19
CA LEU A 209 12.32 -8.98 -4.97
C LEU A 209 13.41 -8.40 -5.89
N SER A 210 14.42 -9.18 -6.27
CA SER A 210 15.39 -8.78 -7.32
C SER A 210 14.70 -8.70 -8.68
N LYS A 211 13.89 -9.70 -9.06
CA LYS A 211 13.14 -9.69 -10.33
C LYS A 211 12.17 -8.50 -10.46
N GLN A 212 11.49 -8.09 -9.38
CA GLN A 212 10.64 -6.88 -9.42
C GLN A 212 11.47 -5.61 -9.68
N LYS A 213 12.68 -5.52 -9.12
CA LYS A 213 13.60 -4.41 -9.36
C LYS A 213 14.16 -4.44 -10.80
N GLU A 214 14.49 -5.61 -11.31
CA GLU A 214 14.99 -5.81 -12.68
C GLU A 214 13.93 -5.46 -13.71
N GLY A 215 12.68 -5.92 -13.56
CA GLY A 215 11.59 -5.55 -14.48
C GLY A 215 11.29 -4.04 -14.49
N GLY A 216 11.44 -3.36 -13.36
CA GLY A 216 11.36 -1.90 -13.30
C GLY A 216 12.53 -1.20 -14.00
N ALA A 217 13.75 -1.73 -13.88
CA ALA A 217 14.93 -1.21 -14.57
C ALA A 217 14.85 -1.45 -16.08
N GLU A 218 14.54 -2.67 -16.52
CA GLU A 218 14.40 -3.07 -17.93
C GLU A 218 13.40 -2.20 -18.68
N VAL A 219 12.24 -1.90 -18.07
CA VAL A 219 11.24 -1.00 -18.67
C VAL A 219 11.74 0.44 -18.75
N VAL A 220 12.42 0.94 -17.70
CA VAL A 220 13.01 2.30 -17.72
C VAL A 220 14.13 2.42 -18.75
N ASP A 221 14.99 1.40 -18.87
CA ASP A 221 16.12 1.41 -19.80
C ASP A 221 15.65 1.25 -21.25
N ARG A 222 14.63 0.40 -21.52
CA ARG A 222 13.99 0.32 -22.85
C ARG A 222 13.33 1.64 -23.26
N VAL A 223 12.63 2.32 -22.35
CA VAL A 223 12.03 3.65 -22.63
C VAL A 223 13.12 4.72 -22.85
N ARG A 224 14.26 4.63 -22.15
CA ARG A 224 15.42 5.51 -22.40
C ARG A 224 16.04 5.28 -23.77
N GLU A 225 16.15 4.02 -24.20
CA GLU A 225 16.68 3.64 -25.52
C GLU A 225 15.75 4.12 -26.65
N GLU A 226 14.44 3.94 -26.48
CA GLU A 226 13.40 4.41 -27.42
C GLU A 226 13.44 5.95 -27.57
N VAL A 227 13.44 6.70 -26.46
CA VAL A 227 13.57 8.17 -26.48
C VAL A 227 14.91 8.62 -27.08
N ALA A 228 16.02 7.96 -26.76
CA ALA A 228 17.32 8.30 -27.35
C ALA A 228 17.37 8.05 -28.87
N ALA A 229 16.67 7.02 -29.36
CA ALA A 229 16.52 6.76 -30.79
C ALA A 229 15.67 7.85 -31.48
N GLU A 230 14.58 8.30 -30.86
CA GLU A 230 13.79 9.44 -31.36
C GLU A 230 14.63 10.74 -31.38
N GLU A 231 15.36 11.05 -30.30
CA GLU A 231 16.23 12.23 -30.23
C GLU A 231 17.31 12.22 -31.32
N MET A 232 17.97 11.08 -31.56
CA MET A 232 18.92 10.93 -32.67
C MET A 232 18.27 11.14 -34.04
N GLY A 233 17.07 10.60 -34.28
CA GLY A 233 16.34 10.79 -35.53
C GLY A 233 15.88 12.23 -35.79
N VAL A 234 15.58 12.99 -34.72
CA VAL A 234 15.30 14.43 -34.80
C VAL A 234 16.57 15.21 -35.12
N ILE A 235 17.70 14.89 -34.50
CA ILE A 235 18.99 15.54 -34.78
C ILE A 235 19.44 15.30 -36.24
N GLU A 236 19.31 14.07 -36.75
CA GLU A 236 19.67 13.77 -38.15
C GLU A 236 18.80 14.56 -39.15
N ARG A 237 17.51 14.72 -38.85
CA ARG A 237 16.59 15.54 -39.66
C ARG A 237 17.00 17.02 -39.66
N LEU A 238 17.29 17.60 -38.49
CA LEU A 238 17.69 19.01 -38.37
C LEU A 238 19.01 19.29 -39.11
N LEU A 239 20.01 18.42 -38.99
CA LEU A 239 21.28 18.54 -39.72
C LEU A 239 21.09 18.43 -41.24
N ARG A 240 20.09 17.68 -41.70
CA ARG A 240 19.72 17.58 -43.12
C ARG A 240 18.98 18.81 -43.64
N GLU A 241 18.24 19.51 -42.77
CA GLU A 241 17.49 20.72 -43.09
C GLU A 241 18.34 22.00 -42.97
N GLU A 242 19.43 22.01 -42.18
CA GLU A 242 20.42 23.11 -42.13
C GLU A 242 21.39 23.10 -43.33
N GLY A 243 21.61 21.94 -43.97
CA GLY A 243 22.62 21.73 -45.01
C GLY A 243 22.18 21.98 -46.46
N GLY A 244 21.04 22.64 -46.72
CA GLY A 244 20.43 22.79 -48.05
C GLY A 244 20.02 24.22 -48.41
#